data_AF-A0A8S3C8N6-F1
#
_entry.id   AF-A0A8S3C8N6-F1
#
_cell.length_a   1.000
_cell.length_b   1.000
_cell.length_c   1.000
_cell.angle_alpha   90.00
_cell.angle_beta   90.00
_cell.angle_gamma   90.00
#
_symmetry.space_group_name_H-M   'P 1'
#
loop_
_entity.id
_entity.type
_entity.pdbx_description
1 polymer ?
#
loop_
_entity_poly.entity_id
_entity_poly.type
_entity_poly.pdbx_seq_one_letter_code
_entity_poly.pdbx_strand_id
1 'polypeptide(L)' 'RDLALAQLKKGEKDILVATDVAGRGIDIKDVSMVLNYDMAKTIQDYTHRIGRTGRAGKAG' A
#
# COMPACT_ATOMS: atom_id res chain seq x y z
N ARG A 1 13.38 5.42 -0.67
CA ARG A 1 11.91 5.39 -0.79
C ARG A 1 11.49 5.31 -2.26
N ASP A 2 11.87 6.28 -3.10
CA ASP A 2 11.38 6.35 -4.50
C ASP A 2 11.86 5.19 -5.38
N LEU A 3 13.07 4.67 -5.16
CA LEU A 3 13.57 3.49 -5.85
C LEU A 3 12.68 2.25 -5.61
N ALA A 4 12.34 1.97 -4.34
CA ALA A 4 11.49 0.83 -3.99
C ALA A 4 10.08 0.94 -4.60
N LEU A 5 9.53 2.17 -4.66
CA LEU A 5 8.25 2.44 -5.32
C LEU A 5 8.35 2.25 -6.83
N ALA A 6 9.43 2.72 -7.45
CA ALA A 6 9.66 2.55 -8.87
C ALA A 6 9.80 1.06 -9.23
N GLN A 7 10.53 0.29 -8.43
CA GLN A 7 10.70 -1.15 -8.62
C GLN A 7 9.38 -1.91 -8.49
N LEU A 8 8.55 -1.57 -7.48
CA LEU A 8 7.22 -2.16 -7.31
C LEU A 8 6.30 -1.80 -8.50
N LYS A 9 6.29 -0.54 -8.94
CA LYS A 9 5.48 -0.10 -10.09
C LYS A 9 5.93 -0.73 -11.41
N LYS A 10 7.22 -1.03 -11.57
CA LYS A 10 7.77 -1.73 -12.73
C LYS A 10 7.59 -3.25 -12.67
N GLY A 11 7.14 -3.80 -11.55
CA GLY A 11 7.06 -5.25 -11.34
C GLY A 11 8.43 -5.92 -11.13
N GLU A 12 9.49 -5.16 -10.84
CA GLU A 12 10.81 -5.70 -10.49
C GLU A 12 10.83 -6.29 -9.07
N LYS A 13 9.82 -5.95 -8.26
CA LYS A 13 9.58 -6.46 -6.91
C LYS A 13 8.08 -6.70 -6.75
N ASP A 14 7.74 -7.82 -6.10
CA ASP A 14 6.34 -8.21 -5.87
C ASP A 14 5.79 -7.71 -4.53
N ILE A 15 6.66 -7.44 -3.56
CA ILE A 15 6.28 -7.13 -2.17
C ILE A 15 6.98 -5.85 -1.73
N LEU A 16 6.21 -4.96 -1.11
CA LEU A 16 6.71 -3.77 -0.41
C LEU A 16 6.31 -3.82 1.06
N VAL A 17 7.30 -3.75 1.94
CA VAL A 17 7.10 -3.62 3.40
C VAL A 17 7.30 -2.17 3.79
N ALA A 18 6.34 -1.59 4.52
CA ALA A 18 6.35 -0.19 4.92
C ALA A 18 5.69 0.02 6.29
N THR A 19 6.12 1.05 7.02
CA THR A 19 5.47 1.53 8.25
C THR A 19 4.59 2.75 7.94
N ASP A 20 3.71 3.16 8.87
CA ASP A 20 2.79 4.30 8.68
C ASP A 20 3.47 5.61 8.30
N VAL A 21 4.71 5.80 8.75
CA VAL A 21 5.53 6.98 8.41
C VAL A 21 5.86 6.99 6.91
N ALA A 22 6.00 5.83 6.30
CA ALA A 22 6.13 5.70 4.86
C ALA A 22 4.76 5.75 4.15
N GLY A 23 3.66 5.29 4.76
CA GLY A 23 2.34 5.28 4.13
C GLY A 23 1.74 6.65 3.81
N ARG A 24 2.02 7.68 4.63
CA ARG A 24 1.51 9.04 4.39
C ARG A 24 2.29 9.71 3.25
N GLY A 25 1.59 9.97 2.14
CA GLY A 25 2.17 10.62 0.96
C GLY A 25 2.84 9.66 -0.04
N ILE A 26 2.79 8.34 0.20
CA ILE A 26 3.11 7.35 -0.83
C ILE A 26 1.85 7.02 -1.61
N ASP A 27 1.79 7.48 -2.86
CA ASP A 27 0.75 7.10 -3.80
C ASP A 27 1.10 5.78 -4.49
N ILE A 28 0.89 4.69 -3.76
CA ILE A 28 0.78 3.35 -4.34
C ILE A 28 -0.71 3.12 -4.59
N LYS A 29 -1.06 2.89 -5.84
CA LYS A 29 -2.39 2.49 -6.29
C LYS A 29 -2.26 1.12 -6.94
N ASP A 30 -3.37 0.39 -7.02
CA ASP A 30 -3.46 -0.88 -7.75
C ASP A 30 -2.56 -2.00 -7.21
N VAL A 31 -2.35 -2.09 -5.90
CA VAL A 31 -1.80 -3.32 -5.32
C VAL A 31 -2.88 -4.39 -5.23
N SER A 32 -2.52 -5.64 -5.46
CA SER A 32 -3.45 -6.76 -5.42
C SER A 32 -3.87 -7.15 -4.00
N MET A 33 -3.06 -6.83 -2.99
CA MET A 33 -3.32 -7.24 -1.61
C MET A 33 -2.65 -6.25 -0.64
N VAL A 34 -3.31 -5.99 0.48
CA VAL A 34 -2.75 -5.21 1.59
C VAL A 34 -2.79 -6.06 2.86
N LEU A 35 -1.62 -6.29 3.46
CA LEU A 35 -1.49 -7.01 4.72
C LEU A 35 -1.18 -6.02 5.85
N ASN A 36 -2.04 -5.98 6.87
CA ASN A 36 -1.76 -5.23 8.10
C ASN A 36 -1.03 -6.17 9.07
N TYR A 37 0.27 -5.96 9.28
CA TYR A 37 1.03 -6.70 10.28
C TYR A 37 0.58 -6.32 11.70
N ASP A 38 0.59 -5.01 11.99
CA ASP A 38 0.01 -4.44 13.20
C ASP A 38 -1.23 -3.61 12.83
N MET A 39 -2.28 -3.72 13.64
CA MET A 39 -3.50 -2.93 13.45
C MET A 39 -3.19 -1.44 13.53
N ALA A 40 -3.81 -0.67 12.63
CA ALA A 40 -3.63 0.77 12.60
C ALA A 40 -4.16 1.40 13.90
N LYS A 41 -3.49 2.44 14.37
CA LYS A 41 -3.86 3.16 15.61
C LYS A 41 -5.19 3.89 15.50
N THR A 42 -5.61 4.20 14.27
CA THR A 42 -6.87 4.88 13.98
C THR A 42 -7.61 4.20 12.83
N ILE A 43 -8.93 4.30 12.83
CA ILE A 43 -9.77 3.80 11.73
C ILE A 43 -9.43 4.52 10.42
N GLN A 44 -9.10 5.81 10.48
CA GLN A 44 -8.74 6.57 9.28
C GLN A 44 -7.46 6.05 8.63
N ASP A 45 -6.43 5.74 9.43
CA ASP A 45 -5.20 5.13 8.92
C ASP A 45 -5.47 3.73 8.35
N TYR A 46 -6.32 2.93 9.01
CA TYR A 46 -6.75 1.63 8.48
C TYR A 46 -7.41 1.76 7.11
N THR A 47 -8.40 2.64 6.96
CA THR A 47 -9.10 2.90 5.70
C THR A 47 -8.14 3.36 4.60
N HIS A 48 -7.16 4.20 4.94
CA HIS A 48 -6.13 4.62 4.00
C HIS A 48 -5.18 3.50 3.56
N ARG A 49 -4.86 2.55 4.44
CA ARG A 49 -4.05 1.37 4.13
C ARG A 49 -4.81 0.40 3.21
N ILE A 50 -6.02 -0.01 3.58
CA ILE A 50 -6.79 -0.98 2.79
C ILE A 50 -7.24 -0.38 1.44
N GLY A 51 -7.39 0.94 1.36
CA GLY A 51 -7.70 1.63 0.12
C GLY A 51 -6.61 1.56 -0.95
N ARG A 52 -5.50 0.83 -0.74
CA ARG A 52 -4.47 0.62 -1.78
C ARG A 52 -4.81 -0.53 -2.73
N THR A 53 -5.69 -1.45 -2.31
CA THR A 53 -6.26 -2.52 -3.12
C THR A 53 -7.74 -2.24 -3.45
N GLY A 54 -8.35 -3.07 -4.31
CA GLY A 54 -9.81 -3.09 -4.52
C GLY A 54 -10.43 -1.83 -5.16
N ARG A 55 -9.63 -0.99 -5.83
CA ARG A 55 -10.10 0.27 -6.45
C ARG A 55 -10.54 0.05 -7.91
N ALA A 56 -11.45 0.91 -8.38
CA ALA A 56 -11.96 0.94 -9.75
C ALA A 56 -12.61 -0.38 -10.22
N GLY A 57 -13.32 -1.07 -9.32
CA GLY A 57 -14.02 -2.32 -9.63
C GLY A 57 -13.11 -3.54 -9.78
N LYS A 58 -11.80 -3.41 -9.53
CA LYS A 58 -10.88 -4.54 -9.48
C LYS A 58 -11.06 -5.32 -8.18
N ALA A 59 -10.99 -6.64 -8.28
CA ALA A 59 -10.86 -7.49 -7.10
C ALA A 59 -9.52 -7.20 -6.42
N GLY A 60 -9.54 -7.21 -5.09
CA GLY A 60 -8.39 -6.97 -4.22
C GLY A 60 -8.26 -8.02 -3.15
#